data_AF-A0A414B2X4-F1
#
_entry.id   AF-A0A414B2X4-F1
#
_cell.length_a   1.000
_cell.length_b   1.000
_cell.length_c   1.000
_cell.angle_alpha   90.00
_cell.angle_beta   90.00
_cell.angle_gamma   90.00
#
_symmetry.space_group_name_H-M   'P 1'
#
loop_
_entity.id
_entity.type
_entity.pdbx_description
1 polymer ?
#
loop_
_entity_poly.entity_id
_entity_poly.type
_entity_poly.pdbx_seq_one_letter_code
_entity_poly.pdbx_strand_id
1 'polypeptide(L)'
;MKKARWKKVVVAGAILMSLGMVFPATDIQAEEVDFGPGIVEIVNDDSISTCADQIRIVYRIHNGRRQKRRWNQTQGEWVDKKWIDLGPA
;
A
#
# COMPACT_ATOMS: atom_id res chain seq x y z
N MET A 1 7.02 -50.31 8.31
CA MET A 1 6.95 -49.21 7.32
C MET A 1 6.46 -47.91 7.97
N LYS A 2 7.31 -47.12 8.63
CA LYS A 2 6.95 -45.80 9.23
C LYS A 2 8.10 -44.79 9.28
N LYS A 3 9.12 -44.90 8.41
CA LYS A 3 10.32 -44.02 8.43
C LYS A 3 10.58 -43.24 7.12
N ALA A 4 9.70 -43.37 6.12
CA ALA A 4 9.92 -42.79 4.78
C ALA A 4 9.20 -41.45 4.53
N ARG A 5 8.27 -41.01 5.40
CA ARG A 5 7.50 -39.77 5.18
C ARG A 5 8.18 -38.50 5.71
N TRP A 6 9.22 -38.61 6.54
CA TRP A 6 9.87 -37.44 7.16
C TRP A 6 11.06 -36.89 6.36
N LYS A 7 11.67 -37.68 5.47
CA LYS A 7 12.78 -37.22 4.63
C LYS A 7 12.36 -36.23 3.53
N LYS A 8 11.06 -36.19 3.19
CA LYS A 8 10.54 -35.29 2.13
C LYS A 8 10.25 -33.87 2.61
N VAL A 9 10.21 -33.63 3.92
CA VAL A 9 9.87 -32.30 4.47
C VAL A 9 11.14 -31.44 4.68
N VAL A 10 12.32 -32.05 4.82
CA VAL A 10 13.57 -31.33 5.10
C VAL A 10 14.28 -30.84 3.82
N VAL A 11 13.94 -31.38 2.64
CA VAL A 11 14.58 -30.98 1.37
C VAL A 11 13.96 -29.72 0.75
N ALA A 12 12.74 -29.32 1.17
CA ALA A 12 12.10 -28.11 0.67
C ALA A 12 12.56 -26.80 1.34
N GLY A 13 13.38 -26.88 2.39
CA GLY A 13 13.83 -25.72 3.18
C GLY A 13 15.22 -25.16 2.82
N ALA A 14 15.94 -25.76 1.88
CA ALA A 14 17.36 -25.45 1.63
C ALA A 14 17.65 -24.81 0.26
N ILE A 15 16.63 -24.46 -0.55
CA ILE A 15 16.79 -23.84 -1.89
C ILE A 15 16.22 -22.40 -1.90
N LEU A 16 16.30 -21.70 -0.78
CA LEU A 16 15.86 -20.29 -0.68
C LEU A 16 16.95 -19.34 -0.18
N MET A 17 18.17 -19.83 0.01
CA MET A 17 19.30 -19.03 0.47
C MET A 17 20.53 -19.23 -0.40
N SER A 18 20.46 -18.86 -1.67
CA SER A 18 21.67 -18.59 -2.45
C SER A 18 21.40 -17.60 -3.57
N LEU A 19 22.16 -16.51 -3.50
CA LEU A 19 22.60 -15.66 -4.60
C LEU A 19 21.59 -14.65 -5.16
N GLY A 20 21.69 -13.44 -4.60
CA GLY A 20 21.29 -12.24 -5.29
C GLY A 20 22.06 -12.06 -6.60
N MET A 21 21.37 -11.53 -7.60
CA MET A 21 22.00 -10.83 -8.72
C MET A 21 21.37 -9.45 -8.86
N VAL A 22 22.29 -8.51 -8.97
CA VAL A 22 22.12 -7.08 -9.22
C VAL A 22 21.25 -6.87 -10.46
N PHE A 23 20.28 -5.95 -10.36
CA PHE A 23 19.46 -5.49 -11.47
C PHE A 23 20.27 -4.53 -12.35
N PRO A 24 20.45 -4.77 -13.67
CA PRO A 24 20.83 -3.71 -14.60
C PRO A 24 19.59 -2.86 -14.90
N ALA A 25 19.63 -1.61 -14.45
CA ALA A 25 18.67 -0.58 -14.83
C ALA A 25 19.01 -0.08 -16.23
N THR A 26 18.15 -0.34 -17.22
CA THR A 26 18.12 0.42 -18.47
C THR A 26 16.70 0.54 -18.99
N ASP A 27 16.26 1.80 -19.08
CA ASP A 27 15.10 2.42 -19.72
C ASP A 27 13.92 1.56 -20.19
N ILE A 28 12.80 1.73 -19.49
CA ILE A 28 11.46 1.52 -20.05
C ILE A 28 11.01 2.86 -20.63
N GLN A 29 11.00 2.95 -21.96
CA GLN A 29 10.17 3.92 -22.67
C GLN A 29 8.70 3.56 -22.37
N ALA A 30 8.02 4.40 -21.60
CA ALA A 30 6.57 4.33 -21.39
C ALA A 30 5.96 5.59 -22.00
N GLU A 31 5.57 5.46 -23.27
CA GLU A 31 4.68 6.38 -23.96
C GLU A 31 3.23 6.14 -23.51
N GLU A 32 2.47 7.22 -23.53
CA GLU A 32 1.02 7.37 -23.30
C GLU A 32 0.55 7.42 -21.84
N VAL A 33 0.48 8.65 -21.35
CA VAL A 33 -0.25 9.07 -20.16
C VAL A 33 -1.76 8.95 -20.43
N ASP A 34 -2.37 7.90 -19.89
CA ASP A 34 -3.81 7.83 -19.69
C ASP A 34 -4.16 8.48 -18.34
N PHE A 35 -4.76 9.68 -18.39
CA PHE A 35 -5.27 10.35 -17.19
C PHE A 35 -6.55 9.65 -16.70
N GLY A 36 -6.37 8.49 -16.05
CA GLY A 36 -7.40 7.91 -15.18
C GLY A 36 -7.74 8.89 -14.04
N PRO A 37 -8.98 8.87 -13.50
CA PRO A 37 -9.56 9.99 -12.74
C PRO A 37 -8.68 10.37 -11.55
N GLY A 38 -8.03 11.53 -11.68
CA GLY A 38 -7.07 12.10 -10.76
C GLY A 38 -7.68 12.37 -9.38
N ILE A 39 -6.89 12.03 -8.36
CA ILE A 39 -7.23 12.00 -6.96
C ILE A 39 -6.86 13.35 -6.29
N VAL A 40 -7.61 13.70 -5.24
CA VAL A 40 -7.30 14.60 -4.11
C VAL A 40 -7.58 16.10 -4.33
N GLU A 41 -8.81 16.50 -4.03
CA GLU A 41 -9.13 17.87 -3.64
C GLU A 41 -8.49 18.15 -2.27
N ILE A 42 -7.47 19.00 -2.23
CA ILE A 42 -6.76 19.40 -1.00
C ILE A 42 -7.41 20.69 -0.49
N VAL A 43 -8.31 20.59 0.48
CA VAL A 43 -8.74 21.74 1.28
C VAL A 43 -7.83 21.79 2.51
N ASN A 44 -6.82 22.67 2.47
CA ASN A 44 -5.95 22.96 3.61
C ASN A 44 -6.49 24.22 4.31
N ASP A 45 -7.09 24.06 5.48
CA ASP A 45 -7.51 25.19 6.31
C ASP A 45 -6.32 25.57 7.21
N ASP A 46 -5.68 26.70 6.91
CA ASP A 46 -4.37 27.13 7.43
C ASP A 46 -4.45 27.74 8.86
N SER A 47 -5.13 27.07 9.79
CA SER A 47 -5.13 27.45 11.22
C SER A 47 -4.66 26.30 12.10
N ILE A 48 -3.46 25.80 11.82
CA ILE A 48 -2.86 24.66 12.54
C ILE A 48 -2.30 25.15 13.88
N SER A 49 -3.01 24.85 14.96
CA SER A 49 -2.46 24.94 16.32
C SER A 49 -1.17 24.13 16.40
N THR A 50 -0.08 24.72 16.93
CA THR A 50 1.28 24.12 17.00
C THR A 50 1.36 22.80 17.79
N CYS A 51 0.28 22.41 18.50
CA CYS A 51 0.20 21.17 19.27
C CYS A 51 -0.87 20.19 18.77
N ALA A 52 -1.45 20.39 17.59
CA ALA A 52 -2.48 19.50 17.04
C ALA A 52 -1.89 18.44 16.09
N ASP A 53 -2.42 17.22 16.17
CA ASP A 53 -2.10 16.16 15.22
C ASP A 53 -2.59 16.52 13.81
N GLN A 54 -1.72 16.35 12.82
CA GLN A 54 -2.07 16.60 11.43
C GLN A 54 -2.82 15.40 10.86
N ILE A 55 -4.14 15.54 10.67
CA ILE A 55 -4.97 14.50 10.07
C ILE A 55 -5.16 14.77 8.59
N ARG A 56 -4.73 13.83 7.74
CA ARG A 56 -4.95 13.84 6.29
C ARG A 56 -6.08 12.89 5.91
N ILE A 57 -6.93 13.28 4.97
CA ILE A 57 -7.93 12.38 4.39
C ILE A 57 -7.35 11.72 3.13
N VAL A 58 -7.31 10.39 3.11
CA VAL A 58 -6.87 9.61 1.95
C VAL A 58 -8.10 9.02 1.26
N TYR A 59 -8.17 9.17 -0.05
CA TYR A 59 -9.22 8.60 -0.88
C TYR A 59 -8.70 7.43 -1.70
N ARG A 60 -9.56 6.46 -1.98
CA ARG A 60 -9.30 5.38 -2.93
C ARG A 60 -10.58 4.96 -3.64
N ILE A 61 -10.43 4.33 -4.79
CA ILE A 61 -11.51 3.58 -5.44
C ILE A 61 -11.20 2.09 -5.26
N HIS A 62 -12.14 1.35 -4.68
CA HIS A 62 -12.01 -0.09 -4.49
C HIS A 62 -13.34 -0.77 -4.86
N ASN A 63 -13.29 -1.72 -5.79
CA ASN A 63 -14.48 -2.40 -6.35
C ASN A 63 -15.54 -1.41 -6.90
N GLY A 64 -15.10 -0.36 -7.61
CA GLY A 64 -15.99 0.64 -8.19
C GLY A 64 -16.66 1.57 -7.17
N ARG A 65 -16.20 1.56 -5.91
CA ARG A 65 -16.72 2.41 -4.84
C ARG A 65 -15.64 3.35 -4.33
N ARG A 66 -15.98 4.62 -4.19
CA ARG A 66 -15.14 5.63 -3.54
C ARG A 66 -15.13 5.38 -2.05
N GLN A 67 -13.94 5.35 -1.49
CA GLN A 67 -13.73 5.17 -0.05
C GLN A 67 -12.78 6.23 0.46
N LYS A 68 -12.96 6.65 1.70
CA LYS A 68 -12.02 7.52 2.40
C LYS A 68 -11.55 6.90 3.71
N ARG A 69 -10.36 7.30 4.16
CA ARG A 69 -9.81 6.93 5.46
C ARG A 69 -8.88 8.02 5.96
N ARG A 70 -8.90 8.29 7.27
CA ARG A 70 -8.06 9.33 7.88
C ARG A 70 -6.70 8.77 8.29
N TRP A 71 -5.65 9.48 7.91
CA TRP A 71 -4.25 9.20 8.23
C TRP A 71 -3.74 10.27 9.19
N ASN A 72 -3.21 9.86 10.35
CA ASN A 72 -2.49 10.76 11.24
C ASN A 72 -1.05 10.88 10.73
N GLN A 73 -0.72 12.04 10.17
CA GLN A 73 0.61 12.33 9.65
C GLN A 73 1.63 12.53 10.78
N THR A 74 1.20 12.99 11.95
CA THR A 74 2.06 13.16 13.13
C THR A 74 2.50 11.81 13.71
N GLN A 75 1.58 10.85 13.82
CA GLN A 75 1.85 9.53 14.39
C GLN A 75 2.27 8.48 13.36
N GLY A 76 2.01 8.73 12.07
CA GLY A 76 2.27 7.75 11.01
C GLY A 76 1.33 6.54 11.07
N GLU A 77 0.08 6.74 11.50
CA GLU A 77 -0.89 5.67 11.71
C GLU A 77 -2.27 6.01 11.12
N TRP A 78 -3.04 4.96 10.81
CA TRP A 78 -4.43 5.13 10.40
C TRP A 78 -5.32 5.40 11.63
N VAL A 79 -6.00 6.55 11.62
CA VAL A 79 -6.95 6.92 12.68
C VAL A 79 -8.14 5.97 12.69
N ASP A 80 -8.67 5.68 11.50
CA ASP A 80 -9.83 4.78 11.35
C ASP A 80 -9.36 3.35 11.13
N LYS A 81 -9.98 2.36 11.78
CA LYS A 81 -9.62 0.93 11.59
C LYS A 81 -9.99 0.38 10.21
N LYS A 82 -11.05 0.91 9.60
CA LYS A 82 -11.59 0.47 8.30
C LYS A 82 -11.82 1.68 7.41
N TRP A 83 -11.92 1.43 6.10
CA TRP A 83 -12.29 2.43 5.11
C TRP A 83 -13.77 2.77 5.21
N ILE A 84 -14.09 4.06 5.06
CA ILE A 84 -15.45 4.57 5.02
C ILE A 84 -15.88 4.64 3.57
N ASP A 85 -16.99 3.98 3.24
CA ASP A 85 -17.57 3.99 1.91
C ASP A 85 -18.32 5.31 1.65
N LEU A 86 -18.07 5.92 0.51
CA LEU A 86 -18.69 7.16 0.04
C LEU A 86 -19.70 6.92 -1.09
N GLY A 87 -19.81 5.67 -1.58
CA GLY A 87 -20.71 5.30 -2.66
C GLY A 87 -19.98 5.01 -3.98
N PRO A 88 -20.73 4.91 -5.11
CA PRO A 88 -20.15 4.59 -6.40
C PRO A 88 -19.13 5.64 -6.85
N ALA A 89 -18.08 5.18 -7.53
CA ALA A 89 -17.03 6.01 -8.10
C ALA A 89 -17.51 6.83 -9.29
#